data_AF-A0A3D3Q899-F1
#
_entry.id   AF-A0A3D3Q899-F1
#
_cell.length_a   1.000
_cell.length_b   1.000
_cell.length_c   1.000
_cell.angle_alpha   90.00
_cell.angle_beta   90.00
_cell.angle_gamma   90.00
#
_symmetry.space_group_name_H-M   'P 1'
#
loop_
_entity.id
_entity.type
_entity.pdbx_description
1 polymer ?
#
loop_
_entity_poly.entity_id
_entity_poly.type
_entity_poly.pdbx_seq_one_letter_code
_entity_poly.pdbx_strand_id
1 'polypeptide(L)' 'ISLEHLFDAVKAGGIRELNLIIKADVQGSVEAAQQELQKLKHDEVAVRVIHTGIGAITRSSISRV' A
#
# COMPACT_ATOMS: atom_id res chain seq x y z
N ILE A 1 -23.75 -12.31 24.28
CA ILE A 1 -22.95 -12.10 23.05
C ILE A 1 -23.92 -12.25 21.88
N SER A 2 -24.46 -11.12 21.42
CA SER A 2 -25.54 -11.00 20.43
C SER A 2 -24.99 -10.93 19.00
N LEU A 3 -25.78 -11.37 18.02
CA LEU A 3 -25.53 -11.28 16.56
C LEU A 3 -25.21 -9.85 16.09
N GLU A 4 -25.64 -8.84 16.83
CA GLU A 4 -25.38 -7.42 16.59
C GLU A 4 -23.87 -7.11 16.62
N HIS A 5 -23.12 -7.69 17.57
CA HIS A 5 -21.66 -7.52 17.66
C HIS A 5 -20.90 -8.21 16.51
N LEU A 6 -21.46 -9.28 15.94
CA LEU A 6 -20.86 -9.97 14.79
C LEU A 6 -21.07 -9.18 13.49
N PHE A 7 -22.21 -8.50 13.37
CA PHE A 7 -22.48 -7.61 12.24
C PHE A 7 -21.61 -6.36 12.28
N ASP A 8 -21.35 -5.77 13.45
CA ASP A 8 -20.45 -4.63 13.58
C ASP A 8 -19.00 -4.98 13.19
N ALA A 9 -18.52 -6.18 13.51
CA ALA A 9 -17.20 -6.66 13.09
C ALA A 9 -17.06 -6.83 11.57
N VAL A 10 -18.16 -7.11 10.87
CA VAL A 10 -18.20 -7.21 9.39
C VAL A 10 -18.43 -5.84 8.74
N LYS A 11 -19.17 -4.93 9.41
CA LYS A 11 -19.46 -3.57 8.93
C LYS A 11 -18.30 -2.59 9.14
N ALA A 12 -17.37 -2.89 10.04
CA ALA A 12 -16.25 -2.02 10.42
C ALA A 12 -15.22 -1.77 9.29
N GLY A 13 -15.49 -2.20 8.06
CA GLY A 13 -14.68 -1.87 6.89
C GLY A 13 -13.39 -2.67 6.90
N GLY A 14 -13.32 -3.67 6.02
CA GLY A 14 -12.05 -4.33 5.76
C GLY A 14 -10.98 -3.28 5.49
N ILE A 15 -9.84 -3.38 6.19
CA ILE A 15 -8.72 -2.46 6.04
C ILE A 15 -8.48 -2.22 4.55
N ARG A 16 -8.60 -0.97 4.10
CA ARG A 16 -8.47 -0.66 2.68
C ARG A 16 -6.99 -0.76 2.32
N GLU A 17 -6.63 -1.64 1.40
CA GLU A 17 -5.25 -1.73 0.95
C GLU A 17 -5.00 -0.71 -0.15
N LEU A 18 -3.99 0.15 0.05
CA LEU A 18 -3.50 1.07 -0.96
C LEU A 18 -2.22 0.49 -1.57
N ASN A 19 -2.35 -0.06 -2.78
CA ASN A 19 -1.23 -0.60 -3.54
C ASN A 19 -0.45 0.51 -4.24
N LEU A 20 0.86 0.54 -4.04
CA LEU A 20 1.75 1.56 -4.60
C LEU A 20 2.87 0.95 -5.43
N ILE A 21 3.22 1.62 -6.53
CA ILE A 21 4.44 1.37 -7.29
C ILE A 21 5.36 2.57 -7.10
N ILE A 22 6.60 2.32 -6.69
CA ILE A 22 7.61 3.36 -6.47
C ILE A 22 8.65 3.25 -7.57
N LYS A 23 8.77 4.30 -8.37
CA LYS A 23 9.90 4.48 -9.29
C LYS A 23 10.59 5.81 -9.06
N ALA A 24 11.92 5.78 -9.08
CA ALA A 24 12.75 6.98 -8.98
C ALA A 24 13.98 6.85 -9.87
N ASP A 25 14.66 7.95 -10.13
CA ASP A 25 15.84 7.95 -11.00
C ASP A 25 17.05 7.26 -10.37
N VAL A 26 17.14 7.30 -9.04
CA VAL A 26 18.25 6.71 -8.27
C VAL A 26 17.74 5.76 -7.20
N GLN A 27 18.50 4.69 -6.95
CA GLN A 27 18.11 3.63 -6.01
C GLN A 27 17.88 4.16 -4.59
N GLY A 28 18.73 5.08 -4.11
CA GLY A 28 18.60 5.64 -2.76
C GLY A 28 17.28 6.38 -2.51
N SER A 29 16.70 7.00 -3.55
CA SER A 29 15.38 7.66 -3.44
C SER A 29 14.25 6.65 -3.31
N VAL A 30 14.34 5.51 -4.00
CA VAL A 30 13.35 4.43 -3.88
C VAL A 30 13.36 3.84 -2.46
N GLU A 31 14.56 3.58 -1.94
CA GLU A 31 14.74 3.01 -0.60
C GLU A 31 14.24 3.97 0.48
N ALA A 32 14.60 5.25 0.40
CA ALA A 32 14.13 6.27 1.34
C ALA A 32 12.60 6.40 1.33
N ALA A 33 11.99 6.49 0.15
CA ALA A 33 10.53 6.59 0.03
C ALA A 33 9.81 5.35 0.58
N GLN A 34 10.32 4.15 0.28
CA GLN A 34 9.77 2.90 0.81
C GLN A 34 9.85 2.85 2.34
N GLN A 35 10.98 3.28 2.92
CA GLN A 35 11.20 3.25 4.36
C GLN A 35 10.25 4.19 5.10
N GLU A 36 10.02 5.40 4.57
CA GLU A 36 9.05 6.34 5.15
C GLU A 36 7.60 5.86 5.00
N LEU A 37 7.23 5.30 3.84
CA LEU A 37 5.88 4.77 3.61
C LEU A 37 5.56 3.57 4.49
N GLN A 38 6.55 2.75 4.88
CA GLN A 38 6.35 1.64 5.83
C GLN A 38 6.13 2.13 7.27
N LYS A 39 6.66 3.30 7.64
CA LYS A 39 6.43 3.90 8.96
C LYS A 39 5.02 4.45 9.10
N LEU A 40 4.40 4.84 7.99
CA LEU A 40 3.04 5.37 7.96
C LEU A 40 2.03 4.25 8.22
N LYS A 41 1.61 4.11 9.49
CA LYS A 41 0.56 3.18 9.89
C LYS A 41 -0.73 3.94 10.12
N HIS A 42 -1.80 3.51 9.47
CA HIS A 42 -3.13 4.05 9.65
C HIS A 42 -4.12 2.90 9.86
N ASP A 43 -5.03 3.05 10.82
CA ASP A 43 -5.96 1.97 11.20
C ASP A 43 -7.03 1.65 10.13
N GLU A 44 -7.26 2.54 9.18
CA GLU A 44 -8.29 2.40 8.13
C GLU A 44 -7.70 1.97 6.78
N VAL A 45 -6.42 2.29 6.53
CA VAL A 45 -5.76 2.10 5.23
C VAL A 45 -4.37 1.50 5.42
N ALA A 46 -4.14 0.31 4.86
CA ALA A 46 -2.84 -0.32 4.83
C ALA A 46 -2.11 0.00 3.51
N VAL A 47 -0.94 0.63 3.60
CA VAL A 47 -0.10 0.91 2.42
C VAL A 47 0.75 -0.30 2.09
N ARG A 48 0.68 -0.77 0.84
CA ARG A 48 1.44 -1.92 0.34
C ARG A 48 2.21 -1.54 -0.92
N VAL A 49 3.54 -1.64 -0.87
CA VAL A 49 4.38 -1.40 -2.05
C VAL A 49 4.49 -2.71 -2.84
N ILE A 50 3.90 -2.76 -4.03
CA ILE A 50 3.84 -3.96 -4.87
C ILE A 50 5.01 -4.07 -5.85
N HIS A 51 5.62 -2.95 -6.21
CA HIS A 51 6.78 -2.93 -7.10
C HIS A 51 7.65 -1.70 -6.85
N THR A 52 8.96 -1.90 -6.88
CA THR A 52 9.97 -0.85 -6.84
C THR A 52 10.91 -0.97 -8.03
N GLY A 53 11.43 0.15 -8.53
CA GLY A 53 12.51 0.09 -9.50
C GLY A 53 13.01 1.45 -9.93
N ILE A 54 14.13 1.46 -10.65
CA ILE A 54 14.74 2.70 -11.14
C ILE A 54 14.26 3.04 -12.56
N GLY A 55 14.16 4.33 -12.86
CA GLY A 55 13.84 4.87 -14.19
C GLY A 55 12.34 5.13 -14.45
N ALA A 56 12.01 5.40 -15.71
CA ALA A 56 10.66 5.83 -16.12
C ALA A 56 9.57 4.76 -15.88
N ILE A 57 8.32 5.21 -15.76
CA ILE A 57 7.15 4.33 -15.74
C ILE A 57 7.03 3.63 -17.10
N THR A 58 7.08 2.30 -17.08
CA THR A 58 6.94 1.47 -18.27
C THR A 58 5.58 0.77 -18.29
N ARG A 59 5.14 0.28 -19.46
CA ARG A 59 3.91 -0.54 -19.56
C ARG A 59 3.94 -1.77 -18.66
N SER A 60 5.10 -2.37 -18.44
CA SER A 60 5.25 -3.51 -17.53
C SER A 60 5.06 -3.14 -16.06
N SER A 61 5.25 -1.87 -15.71
CA SER A 61 4.95 -1.33 -14.38
C SER A 61 3.44 -1.24 -14.17
N ILE A 62 2.70 -0.74 -15.17
CA ILE A 62 1.24 -0.57 -15.12
C ILE A 62 0.53 -1.93 -15.15
N SER A 63 1.00 -2.88 -15.95
CA SER A 63 0.40 -4.22 -16.07
C SER A 63 0.49 -5.07 -14.80
N ARG A 64 1.25 -4.64 -13.80
CA ARG A 64 1.47 -5.33 -12.52
C ARG A 64 0.59 -4.81 -11.38
N VAL A 65 -0.24 -3.78 -11.64
CA VAL A 65 -1.21 -3.21 -10.69
C VAL A 65 -2.50 -4.02 -10.72
#